data_AF-A0A428RW27-F1
#
_entry.id   AF-A0A428RW27-F1
#
_cell.length_a   1.000
_cell.length_b   1.000
_cell.length_c   1.000
_cell.angle_alpha   90.00
_cell.angle_beta   90.00
_cell.angle_gamma   90.00
#
_symmetry.space_group_name_H-M   'P 1'
#
loop_
_entity.id
_entity.type
_entity.pdbx_description
1 polymer ?
#
loop_
_entity_poly.entity_id
_entity_poly.type
_entity_poly.pdbx_seq_one_letter_code
_entity_poly.pdbx_strand_id
1 'polypeptide(L)'
;MGTAHRPQHKSACNKIKKARAKLVKEDGLVRNATGDSWDPANAFETHVGHFWRLFSTRDYMRARFDLADHLCLLGTFDGVQEAFEHMQDMQRLNRSDNMGLRDMVPALMLRLDLDQECYDFIKWWTTCDPNGDYDWGDMTLPHLDIHGADVLEDVGFFDEKYPALCHVAAILLLKLKLLVDIRNLKMTRKILALRHLPHDLWRPIELSVIRSPLSLKLQKESPESLLKTEKKLLGQARQLGAIVLKANNNFMHCLFDPDDALREPPNGYSPGSWEEVALAMRGSYAAWWEMEGVLDLLNDARACAARDSEDEIEDMMESEAKRLGSRTAEEMLSDISITVGRSIFVIGYPDFNYNKEHISNTS
;
A
#
# COMPACT_ATOMS: atom_id res chain seq x y z
N MET A 1 23.80 4.37 -22.91
CA MET A 1 22.55 4.84 -22.28
C MET A 1 22.75 6.19 -21.57
N GLY A 2 23.10 7.29 -22.28
CA GLY A 2 23.64 8.49 -21.62
C GLY A 2 23.12 9.87 -22.06
N THR A 3 22.16 9.97 -22.99
CA THR A 3 21.77 11.28 -23.57
C THR A 3 20.30 11.64 -23.38
N ALA A 4 19.39 10.66 -23.23
CA ALA A 4 17.96 10.91 -23.03
C ALA A 4 17.57 11.25 -21.58
N HIS A 5 18.35 10.83 -20.57
CA HIS A 5 18.07 11.14 -19.15
C HIS A 5 18.44 12.57 -18.76
N ARG A 6 19.34 13.23 -19.48
CA ARG A 6 19.89 14.54 -19.09
C ARG A 6 18.85 15.69 -19.12
N PRO A 7 17.95 15.78 -20.13
CA PRO A 7 16.93 16.83 -20.17
C PRO A 7 15.82 16.64 -19.12
N GLN A 8 15.34 15.41 -18.91
CA GLN A 8 14.31 15.08 -17.93
C GLN A 8 14.82 15.33 -16.50
N HIS A 9 16.02 14.86 -16.18
CA HIS A 9 16.68 15.14 -14.91
C HIS A 9 16.90 16.64 -14.68
N LYS A 10 17.33 17.39 -15.71
CA LYS A 10 17.49 18.85 -15.64
C LYS A 10 16.16 19.57 -15.34
N SER A 11 15.06 19.11 -15.93
CA SER A 11 13.72 19.66 -15.67
C SER A 11 13.29 19.41 -14.21
N ALA A 12 13.43 18.18 -13.71
CA ALA A 12 13.13 17.83 -12.32
C ALA A 12 13.98 18.64 -11.32
N CYS A 13 15.29 18.73 -11.54
CA CYS A 13 16.18 19.54 -10.71
C CYS A 13 15.78 21.03 -10.67
N ASN A 14 15.35 21.58 -11.81
CA ASN A 14 14.89 22.97 -11.86
C ASN A 14 13.59 23.18 -11.07
N LYS A 15 12.66 22.20 -11.09
CA LYS A 15 11.44 22.23 -10.27
C LYS A 15 11.78 22.20 -8.79
N ILE A 16 12.65 21.29 -8.36
CA ILE A 16 13.13 21.20 -6.97
C ILE A 16 13.81 22.50 -6.54
N LYS A 17 14.69 23.06 -7.36
CA LYS A 17 15.36 24.34 -7.06
C LYS A 17 14.36 25.48 -6.83
N LYS A 18 13.31 25.57 -7.67
CA LYS A 18 12.25 26.56 -7.51
C LYS A 18 11.42 26.32 -6.25
N ALA A 19 11.07 25.07 -5.97
CA ALA A 19 10.31 24.70 -4.78
C ALA A 19 11.08 25.01 -3.49
N ARG A 20 12.40 24.72 -3.44
CA ARG A 20 13.27 25.12 -2.32
C ARG A 20 13.30 26.64 -2.12
N ALA A 21 13.45 27.41 -3.19
CA ALA A 21 13.46 28.87 -3.10
C ALA A 21 12.11 29.43 -2.59
N LYS A 22 10.99 28.83 -3.04
CA LYS A 22 9.65 29.17 -2.53
C LYS A 22 9.53 28.84 -1.05
N LEU A 23 9.93 27.64 -0.63
CA LEU A 23 9.89 27.23 0.78
C LEU A 23 10.71 28.17 1.67
N VAL A 24 11.93 28.54 1.27
CA VAL A 24 12.76 29.49 2.03
C VAL A 24 12.09 30.86 2.17
N LYS A 25 11.42 31.33 1.11
CA LYS A 25 10.68 32.59 1.14
C LYS A 25 9.51 32.52 2.13
N GLU A 26 8.68 31.49 2.02
CA GLU A 26 7.50 31.33 2.90
C GLU A 26 7.91 31.07 4.36
N ASP A 27 9.00 30.32 4.60
CA ASP A 27 9.59 30.14 5.94
C ASP A 27 9.99 31.50 6.54
N GLY A 28 10.67 32.33 5.75
CA GLY A 28 11.03 33.68 6.15
C GLY A 28 9.84 34.58 6.46
N LEU A 29 8.71 34.44 5.75
CA LEU A 29 7.49 35.19 6.04
C LEU A 29 6.90 34.76 7.39
N VAL A 30 6.79 33.45 7.64
CA VAL A 30 6.26 32.93 8.91
C VAL A 30 7.16 33.30 10.10
N ARG A 31 8.49 33.26 9.94
CA ARG A 31 9.43 33.63 11.02
C ARG A 31 9.44 35.11 11.35
N ASN A 32 9.24 35.96 10.35
CA ASN A 32 9.30 37.41 10.51
C ASN A 32 7.91 38.07 10.67
N ALA A 33 6.87 37.27 10.89
CA ALA A 33 5.53 37.75 11.20
C ALA A 33 5.56 38.71 12.40
N THR A 34 5.01 39.90 12.24
CA THR A 34 5.11 40.99 13.25
C THR A 34 4.11 40.87 14.39
N GLY A 35 3.22 39.88 14.36
CA GLY A 35 2.22 39.65 15.40
C GLY A 35 0.99 40.54 15.26
N ASP A 36 -0.04 40.04 14.58
CA ASP A 36 -1.40 40.59 14.64
C ASP A 36 -2.44 39.46 14.86
N SER A 37 -3.74 39.80 14.92
CA SER A 37 -4.81 38.83 15.16
C SER A 37 -4.88 37.68 14.16
N TRP A 38 -4.29 37.83 12.97
CA TRP A 38 -4.34 36.86 11.88
C TRP A 38 -2.98 36.24 11.58
N ASP A 39 -1.90 36.88 12.02
CA ASP A 39 -0.52 36.43 11.82
C ASP A 39 0.28 36.49 13.14
N PRO A 40 0.26 35.40 13.94
CA PRO A 40 0.96 35.39 15.22
C PRO A 40 2.47 35.39 15.03
N ALA A 41 3.18 36.21 15.81
CA ALA A 41 4.64 36.15 15.87
C ALA A 41 5.09 34.79 16.45
N ASN A 42 6.21 34.25 15.94
CA ASN A 42 6.80 32.99 16.38
C ASN A 42 5.84 31.78 16.26
N ALA A 43 5.15 31.67 15.13
CA ALA A 43 4.17 30.59 14.90
C ALA A 43 4.78 29.18 15.05
N PHE A 44 6.06 28.99 14.67
CA PHE A 44 6.77 27.71 14.78
C PHE A 44 6.93 27.19 16.20
N GLU A 45 6.90 28.07 17.18
CA GLU A 45 7.05 27.75 18.59
C GLU A 45 5.71 27.73 19.31
N THR A 46 4.81 28.65 18.94
CA THR A 46 3.57 28.92 19.69
C THR A 46 2.34 28.19 19.15
N HIS A 47 2.36 27.73 17.89
CA HIS A 47 1.19 27.18 17.20
C HIS A 47 1.41 25.79 16.60
N VAL A 48 2.44 25.07 17.04
CA VAL A 48 2.65 23.66 16.68
C VAL A 48 1.39 22.84 16.95
N GLY A 49 0.99 21.99 16.00
CA GLY A 49 -0.28 21.25 16.04
C GLY A 49 -1.47 22.01 15.45
N HIS A 50 -1.37 23.34 15.34
CA HIS A 50 -2.45 24.21 14.86
C HIS A 50 -2.11 24.99 13.59
N PHE A 51 -0.99 24.70 12.92
CA PHE A 51 -0.53 25.47 11.76
C PHE A 51 -1.63 25.65 10.72
N TRP A 52 -2.35 24.59 10.37
CA TRP A 52 -3.38 24.69 9.33
C TRP A 52 -4.56 25.60 9.68
N ARG A 53 -4.83 25.82 10.98
CA ARG A 53 -5.86 26.76 11.44
C ARG A 53 -5.43 28.22 11.20
N LEU A 54 -4.13 28.49 11.14
CA LEU A 54 -3.57 29.81 10.80
C LEU A 54 -3.47 29.98 9.29
N PHE A 55 -4.25 30.90 8.73
CA PHE A 55 -4.23 31.18 7.29
C PHE A 55 -2.85 31.61 6.79
N SER A 56 -2.09 32.38 7.58
CA SER A 56 -0.76 32.87 7.21
C SER A 56 0.28 31.76 7.03
N THR A 57 0.12 30.61 7.68
CA THR A 57 1.08 29.49 7.57
C THR A 57 0.72 28.47 6.48
N ARG A 58 -0.46 28.59 5.85
CA ARG A 58 -0.91 27.62 4.83
C ARG A 58 -0.03 27.63 3.58
N ASP A 59 0.47 28.79 3.18
CA ASP A 59 1.32 28.90 2.01
C ASP A 59 2.71 28.30 2.26
N TYR A 60 3.21 28.38 3.49
CA TYR A 60 4.38 27.62 3.94
C TYR A 60 4.14 26.11 3.86
N MET A 61 3.03 25.62 4.42
CA MET A 61 2.69 24.19 4.39
C MET A 61 2.58 23.67 2.95
N ARG A 62 1.91 24.42 2.06
CA ARG A 62 1.82 24.08 0.63
C ARG A 62 3.18 24.10 -0.06
N ALA A 63 4.00 25.13 0.18
CA ALA A 63 5.34 25.19 -0.40
C ALA A 63 6.24 24.03 0.06
N ARG A 64 6.08 23.59 1.31
CA ARG A 64 6.80 22.44 1.86
C ARG A 64 6.34 21.13 1.22
N PHE A 65 5.03 20.96 1.03
CA PHE A 65 4.49 19.82 0.30
C PHE A 65 4.93 19.79 -1.16
N ASP A 66 4.88 20.92 -1.87
CA ASP A 66 5.32 21.03 -3.27
C ASP A 66 6.77 20.55 -3.43
N LEU A 67 7.64 20.88 -2.45
CA LEU A 67 9.02 20.39 -2.44
C LEU A 67 9.09 18.88 -2.19
N ALA A 68 8.40 18.38 -1.16
CA ALA A 68 8.37 16.95 -0.83
C ALA A 68 7.86 16.10 -2.01
N ASP A 69 6.78 16.52 -2.66
CA ASP A 69 6.21 15.85 -3.84
C ASP A 69 7.21 15.79 -5.01
N HIS A 70 7.92 16.90 -5.30
CA HIS A 70 8.98 16.89 -6.32
C HIS A 70 10.16 15.99 -5.97
N LEU A 71 10.53 15.90 -4.70
CA LEU A 71 11.59 15.01 -4.23
C LEU A 71 11.18 13.53 -4.33
N CYS A 72 9.93 13.19 -3.98
CA CYS A 72 9.37 11.85 -4.16
C CYS A 72 9.44 11.39 -5.61
N LEU A 73 9.03 12.27 -6.54
CA LEU A 73 9.02 12.01 -7.98
C LEU A 73 10.42 11.89 -8.61
N LEU A 74 11.47 12.38 -7.94
CA LEU A 74 12.85 12.21 -8.41
C LEU A 74 13.29 10.75 -8.37
N GLY A 75 12.71 9.93 -7.49
CA GLY A 75 12.98 8.50 -7.41
C GLY A 75 14.36 8.12 -6.84
N THR A 76 15.04 9.06 -6.19
CA THR A 76 16.36 8.82 -5.55
C THR A 76 16.20 8.61 -4.06
N PHE A 77 17.00 7.72 -3.45
CA PHE A 77 17.01 7.48 -2.01
C PHE A 77 17.08 8.78 -1.18
N ASP A 78 18.05 9.66 -1.46
CA ASP A 78 18.20 10.95 -0.76
C ASP A 78 16.95 11.84 -0.88
N GLY A 79 16.32 11.83 -2.06
CA GLY A 79 15.07 12.56 -2.30
C GLY A 79 13.90 11.98 -1.50
N VAL A 80 13.79 10.66 -1.40
CA VAL A 80 12.76 9.98 -0.59
C VAL A 80 12.95 10.30 0.89
N GLN A 81 14.19 10.22 1.37
CA GLN A 81 14.55 10.55 2.75
C GLN A 81 14.18 12.00 3.08
N GLU A 82 14.58 12.96 2.23
CA GLU A 82 14.27 14.37 2.45
C GLU A 82 12.76 14.66 2.35
N ALA A 83 12.05 14.02 1.43
CA ALA A 83 10.60 14.15 1.32
C ALA A 83 9.89 13.63 2.57
N PHE A 84 10.34 12.49 3.10
CA PHE A 84 9.83 11.91 4.34
C PHE A 84 10.04 12.85 5.53
N GLU A 85 11.22 13.44 5.67
CA GLU A 85 11.51 14.44 6.71
C GLU A 85 10.61 15.68 6.59
N HIS A 86 10.35 16.16 5.37
CA HIS A 86 9.40 17.25 5.15
C HIS A 86 7.98 16.87 5.58
N MET A 87 7.49 15.67 5.22
CA MET A 87 6.15 15.20 5.59
C MET A 87 6.00 14.93 7.10
N GLN A 88 7.04 14.43 7.76
CA GLN A 88 7.04 14.26 9.22
C GLN A 88 6.92 15.59 9.95
N ASP A 89 7.69 16.60 9.55
CA ASP A 89 7.59 17.91 10.20
C ASP A 89 6.24 18.57 9.91
N MET A 90 5.69 18.40 8.71
CA MET A 90 4.34 18.88 8.41
C MET A 90 3.27 18.23 9.29
N GLN A 91 3.35 16.92 9.56
CA GLN A 91 2.44 16.24 10.49
C GLN A 91 2.63 16.71 11.94
N ARG A 92 3.87 17.02 12.35
CA ARG A 92 4.13 17.65 13.66
C ARG A 92 3.46 19.03 13.77
N LEU A 93 3.56 19.84 12.71
CA LEU A 93 2.95 21.17 12.64
C LEU A 93 1.42 21.11 12.55
N ASN A 94 0.87 20.04 11.96
CA ASN A 94 -0.57 19.83 11.77
C ASN A 94 -0.96 18.37 12.04
N ARG A 95 -1.28 18.05 13.29
CA ARG A 95 -1.64 16.68 13.70
C ARG A 95 -2.94 16.19 13.07
N SER A 96 -3.89 17.07 12.77
CA SER A 96 -5.12 16.71 12.06
C SER A 96 -4.92 16.36 10.58
N ASP A 97 -3.69 16.50 10.06
CA ASP A 97 -3.30 16.14 8.69
C ASP A 97 -4.28 16.61 7.61
N ASN A 98 -4.65 17.89 7.64
CA ASN A 98 -5.63 18.44 6.69
C ASN A 98 -5.18 18.41 5.22
N MET A 99 -3.91 18.08 4.96
CA MET A 99 -3.37 17.94 3.62
C MET A 99 -3.33 16.48 3.14
N GLY A 100 -3.74 15.51 3.98
CA GLY A 100 -3.79 14.09 3.63
C GLY A 100 -2.41 13.47 3.42
N LEU A 101 -1.39 13.94 4.14
CA LEU A 101 -0.03 13.41 4.02
C LEU A 101 0.08 11.97 4.53
N ARG A 102 -0.76 11.57 5.49
CA ARG A 102 -0.81 10.22 6.05
C ARG A 102 -1.04 9.13 5.02
N ASP A 103 -1.57 9.47 3.85
CA ASP A 103 -1.80 8.52 2.76
C ASP A 103 -0.54 8.26 1.92
N MET A 104 0.40 9.20 1.89
CA MET A 104 1.67 9.07 1.16
C MET A 104 2.82 8.56 2.05
N VAL A 105 2.81 8.94 3.33
CA VAL A 105 3.88 8.67 4.29
C VAL A 105 4.24 7.18 4.39
N PRO A 106 3.28 6.23 4.47
CA PRO A 106 3.63 4.82 4.58
C PRO A 106 4.41 4.28 3.38
N ALA A 107 4.09 4.73 2.16
CA ALA A 107 4.84 4.31 0.98
C ALA A 107 6.29 4.80 1.03
N LEU A 108 6.54 6.01 1.54
CA LEU A 108 7.90 6.52 1.75
C LEU A 108 8.64 5.72 2.83
N MET A 109 7.98 5.39 3.94
CA MET A 109 8.56 4.55 5.00
C MET A 109 9.02 3.19 4.45
N LEU A 110 8.18 2.54 3.62
CA LEU A 110 8.54 1.26 3.00
C LEU A 110 9.75 1.37 2.07
N ARG A 111 9.85 2.44 1.28
CA ARG A 111 11.00 2.70 0.39
C ARG A 111 12.30 2.98 1.15
N LEU A 112 12.19 3.39 2.42
CA LEU A 112 13.32 3.62 3.32
C LEU A 112 13.59 2.43 4.26
N ASP A 113 12.94 1.29 4.01
CA ASP A 113 13.01 0.09 4.86
C ASP A 113 12.57 0.31 6.32
N LEU A 114 11.80 1.36 6.60
CA LEU A 114 11.18 1.65 7.89
C LEU A 114 9.91 0.80 8.08
N ASP A 115 10.08 -0.51 7.94
CA ASP A 115 8.97 -1.46 7.82
C ASP A 115 8.16 -1.59 9.12
N GLN A 116 8.80 -1.56 10.28
CA GLN A 116 8.12 -1.62 11.58
C GLN A 116 7.38 -0.32 11.84
N GLU A 117 8.03 0.81 11.61
CA GLU A 117 7.49 2.15 11.80
C GLU A 117 6.31 2.40 10.86
N CYS A 118 6.36 1.89 9.62
CA CYS A 118 5.23 1.92 8.69
C CYS A 118 4.00 1.19 9.27
N TYR A 119 4.21 -0.02 9.79
CA TYR A 119 3.14 -0.80 10.40
C TYR A 119 2.54 -0.08 11.61
N ASP A 120 3.40 0.39 12.52
CA ASP A 120 3.02 1.11 13.73
C ASP A 120 2.25 2.40 13.41
N PHE A 121 2.72 3.17 12.41
CA PHE A 121 2.10 4.40 11.95
C PHE A 121 0.67 4.17 11.42
N ILE A 122 0.50 3.17 10.54
CA ILE A 122 -0.81 2.85 9.99
C ILE A 122 -1.74 2.33 11.09
N LYS A 123 -1.25 1.45 11.95
CA LYS A 123 -2.03 0.93 13.07
C LYS A 123 -2.54 2.07 13.93
N TRP A 124 -1.67 3.01 14.30
CA TRP A 124 -2.05 4.16 15.10
C TRP A 124 -3.15 4.98 14.43
N TRP A 125 -2.97 5.38 13.17
CA TRP A 125 -3.97 6.15 12.45
C TRP A 125 -5.32 5.43 12.34
N THR A 126 -5.30 4.11 12.22
CA THR A 126 -6.51 3.30 12.09
C THR A 126 -7.24 3.15 13.43
N THR A 127 -6.53 3.17 14.56
CA THR A 127 -7.11 2.86 15.88
C THR A 127 -7.16 4.02 16.87
N CYS A 128 -6.56 5.18 16.56
CA CYS A 128 -6.39 6.28 17.52
C CYS A 128 -7.68 6.99 17.94
N ASP A 129 -8.71 6.99 17.08
CA ASP A 129 -9.93 7.76 17.29
C ASP A 129 -11.19 6.90 17.03
N PRO A 130 -11.43 5.85 17.84
CA PRO A 130 -12.54 4.93 17.60
C PRO A 130 -13.92 5.59 17.77
N ASN A 131 -14.02 6.67 18.54
CA ASN A 131 -15.27 7.36 18.84
C ASN A 131 -15.44 8.69 18.06
N GLY A 132 -14.41 9.15 17.34
CA GLY A 132 -14.44 10.43 16.65
C GLY A 132 -14.29 11.65 17.58
N ASP A 133 -13.76 11.46 18.78
CA ASP A 133 -13.64 12.49 19.84
C ASP A 133 -12.20 12.91 20.13
N TYR A 134 -11.24 12.43 19.34
CA TYR A 134 -9.83 12.78 19.50
C TYR A 134 -9.57 14.28 19.24
N ASP A 135 -9.06 14.99 20.25
CA ASP A 135 -8.67 16.40 20.10
C ASP A 135 -7.29 16.52 19.45
N TRP A 136 -7.28 16.63 18.12
CA TRP A 136 -6.07 16.88 17.32
C TRP A 136 -5.28 18.13 17.73
N GLY A 137 -5.92 19.06 18.43
CA GLY A 137 -5.31 20.27 18.94
C GLY A 137 -4.59 20.11 20.28
N ASP A 138 -4.91 19.06 21.05
CA ASP A 138 -4.29 18.83 22.34
C ASP A 138 -2.94 18.13 22.16
N MET A 139 -1.87 18.91 22.27
CA MET A 139 -0.49 18.43 22.15
C MET A 139 -0.05 17.51 23.29
N THR A 140 -0.85 17.36 24.36
CA THR A 140 -0.57 16.44 25.47
C THR A 140 -1.10 15.03 25.23
N LEU A 141 -2.03 14.85 24.28
CA LEU A 141 -2.58 13.53 23.94
C LEU A 141 -1.56 12.67 23.18
N PRO A 142 -1.54 11.34 23.39
CA PRO A 142 -0.62 10.44 22.71
C PRO A 142 -0.73 10.53 21.18
N HIS A 143 0.40 10.67 20.49
CA HIS A 143 0.49 10.80 19.03
C HIS A 143 1.49 9.81 18.46
N LEU A 144 1.08 9.00 17.48
CA LEU A 144 1.97 8.04 16.82
C LEU A 144 2.79 7.23 17.84
N ASP A 145 2.16 6.85 18.95
CA ASP A 145 2.77 6.29 20.16
C ASP A 145 2.73 4.76 20.19
N ILE A 146 2.26 4.13 19.11
CA ILE A 146 2.43 2.69 18.90
C ILE A 146 3.87 2.43 18.45
N HIS A 147 4.54 1.52 19.14
CA HIS A 147 5.90 1.09 18.81
C HIS A 147 6.04 -0.42 18.95
N GLY A 148 6.57 -1.08 17.92
CA GLY A 148 6.84 -2.51 17.93
C GLY A 148 5.57 -3.37 17.94
N ALA A 149 4.49 -2.91 17.31
CA ALA A 149 3.29 -3.73 17.16
C ALA A 149 3.61 -5.01 16.38
N ASP A 150 2.89 -6.10 16.69
CA ASP A 150 3.12 -7.37 16.02
C ASP A 150 2.66 -7.27 14.56
N VAL A 151 3.62 -7.12 13.64
CA VAL A 151 3.36 -7.10 12.19
C VAL A 151 2.69 -8.39 11.72
N LEU A 152 2.67 -9.47 12.49
CA LEU A 152 1.93 -10.68 12.16
C LEU A 152 0.56 -10.76 12.86
N GLU A 153 0.09 -9.76 13.60
CA GLU A 153 -1.25 -9.81 14.23
C GLU A 153 -2.39 -9.80 13.20
N ASP A 154 -3.61 -10.05 13.66
CA ASP A 154 -4.79 -10.01 12.81
C ASP A 154 -5.01 -8.62 12.20
N VAL A 155 -5.47 -8.58 10.95
CA VAL A 155 -5.66 -7.31 10.20
C VAL A 155 -7.06 -6.71 10.38
N GLY A 156 -7.87 -7.24 11.29
CA GLY A 156 -9.24 -6.79 11.58
C GLY A 156 -9.34 -5.45 12.30
N PHE A 157 -8.25 -4.71 12.47
CA PHE A 157 -8.29 -3.33 12.96
C PHE A 157 -8.66 -2.33 11.85
N PHE A 158 -8.64 -2.73 10.57
CA PHE A 158 -9.15 -1.89 9.49
C PHE A 158 -10.68 -1.80 9.54
N ASP A 159 -11.22 -0.59 9.34
CA ASP A 159 -12.66 -0.37 9.24
C ASP A 159 -13.21 -1.19 8.05
N GLU A 160 -14.18 -2.06 8.33
CA GLU A 160 -14.85 -2.84 7.29
C GLU A 160 -15.67 -1.97 6.34
N LYS A 161 -16.13 -0.79 6.77
CA LYS A 161 -17.05 0.06 6.02
C LYS A 161 -16.34 1.12 5.19
N TYR A 162 -15.32 1.79 5.73
CA TYR A 162 -14.58 2.86 5.05
C TYR A 162 -13.07 2.75 5.25
N PRO A 163 -12.44 1.67 4.75
CA PRO A 163 -10.99 1.50 4.87
C PRO A 163 -10.23 2.57 4.08
N ALA A 164 -9.18 3.14 4.67
CA ALA A 164 -8.28 4.05 3.96
C ALA A 164 -7.46 3.27 2.93
N LEU A 165 -7.76 3.44 1.63
CA LEU A 165 -7.17 2.68 0.52
C LEU A 165 -5.64 2.63 0.58
N CYS A 166 -5.00 3.80 0.76
CA CYS A 166 -3.54 3.92 0.79
C CYS A 166 -2.90 3.16 1.96
N HIS A 167 -3.55 3.13 3.13
CA HIS A 167 -3.06 2.41 4.31
C HIS A 167 -3.17 0.90 4.11
N VAL A 168 -4.32 0.42 3.62
CA VAL A 168 -4.49 -1.02 3.35
C VAL A 168 -3.52 -1.49 2.27
N ALA A 169 -3.35 -0.70 1.20
CA ALA A 169 -2.39 -0.98 0.13
C ALA A 169 -0.95 -1.04 0.66
N ALA A 170 -0.55 -0.11 1.53
CA ALA A 170 0.79 -0.13 2.14
C ALA A 170 1.01 -1.35 3.06
N ILE A 171 0.02 -1.73 3.88
CA ILE A 171 0.13 -2.96 4.69
C ILE A 171 0.17 -4.21 3.80
N LEU A 172 -0.61 -4.24 2.72
CA LEU A 172 -0.55 -5.32 1.74
C LEU A 172 0.85 -5.43 1.12
N LEU A 173 1.43 -4.32 0.66
CA LEU A 173 2.79 -4.27 0.15
C LEU A 173 3.81 -4.79 1.18
N LEU A 174 3.69 -4.37 2.45
CA LEU A 174 4.54 -4.87 3.53
C LEU A 174 4.40 -6.39 3.71
N LYS A 175 3.18 -6.93 3.74
CA LYS A 175 2.97 -8.40 3.86
C LYS A 175 3.58 -9.15 2.68
N LEU A 176 3.43 -8.62 1.46
CA LEU A 176 3.97 -9.22 0.25
C LEU A 176 5.51 -9.17 0.25
N LYS A 177 6.12 -8.06 0.70
CA LYS A 177 7.58 -7.94 0.91
C LYS A 177 8.11 -9.05 1.83
N LEU A 178 7.47 -9.25 2.99
CA LEU A 178 7.83 -10.34 3.92
C LEU A 178 7.62 -11.73 3.31
N LEU A 179 6.57 -11.92 2.52
CA LEU A 179 6.30 -13.18 1.84
C LEU A 179 7.36 -13.51 0.79
N VAL A 180 7.79 -12.52 0.01
CA VAL A 180 8.90 -12.64 -0.95
C VAL A 180 10.20 -13.02 -0.23
N ASP A 181 10.54 -12.35 0.87
CA ASP A 181 11.72 -12.68 1.67
C ASP A 181 11.71 -14.14 2.15
N ILE A 182 10.56 -14.64 2.65
CA ILE A 182 10.44 -16.04 3.09
C ILE A 182 10.64 -17.00 1.91
N ARG A 183 10.05 -16.71 0.75
CA ARG A 183 10.21 -17.54 -0.46
C ARG A 183 11.66 -17.57 -0.92
N ASN A 184 12.31 -16.40 -0.95
CA ASN A 184 13.72 -16.26 -1.31
C ASN A 184 14.63 -17.02 -0.34
N LEU A 185 14.37 -16.92 0.97
CA LEU A 185 15.12 -17.63 2.00
C LEU A 185 14.96 -19.16 1.87
N LYS A 186 13.73 -19.65 1.68
CA LYS A 186 13.46 -21.08 1.47
C LYS A 186 14.13 -21.62 0.22
N MET A 187 14.04 -20.89 -0.89
CA MET A 187 14.67 -21.28 -2.17
C MET A 187 16.19 -21.30 -2.04
N THR A 188 16.76 -20.28 -1.40
CA THR A 188 18.20 -20.18 -1.13
C THR A 188 18.69 -21.36 -0.31
N ARG A 189 18.04 -21.67 0.81
CA ARG A 189 18.36 -22.85 1.65
C ARG A 189 18.34 -24.16 0.86
N LYS A 190 17.34 -24.33 0.00
CA LYS A 190 17.24 -25.52 -0.88
C LYS A 190 18.42 -25.60 -1.84
N ILE A 191 18.81 -24.49 -2.48
CA ILE A 191 19.95 -24.44 -3.40
C ILE A 191 21.26 -24.70 -2.66
N LEU A 192 21.49 -24.06 -1.51
CA LEU A 192 22.68 -24.23 -0.70
C LEU A 192 22.88 -25.70 -0.28
N ALA A 193 21.81 -26.35 0.17
CA ALA A 193 21.83 -27.77 0.52
C ALA A 193 22.16 -28.68 -0.68
N LEU A 194 21.63 -28.36 -1.87
CA LEU A 194 21.87 -29.13 -3.10
C LEU A 194 23.27 -28.92 -3.70
N ARG A 195 23.92 -27.79 -3.43
CA ARG A 195 25.21 -27.40 -4.04
C ARG A 195 26.41 -27.68 -3.13
N HIS A 196 26.19 -28.23 -1.93
CA HIS A 196 27.24 -28.55 -0.96
C HIS A 196 28.22 -27.39 -0.71
N LEU A 197 27.71 -26.16 -0.67
CA LEU A 197 28.52 -24.98 -0.38
C LEU A 197 29.02 -25.02 1.08
N PRO A 198 30.25 -24.54 1.36
CA PRO A 198 30.75 -24.43 2.73
C PRO A 198 29.78 -23.68 3.64
N HIS A 199 29.51 -24.21 4.84
CA HIS A 199 28.52 -23.66 5.77
C HIS A 199 28.76 -22.18 6.12
N ASP A 200 30.02 -21.73 6.13
CA ASP A 200 30.38 -20.33 6.41
C ASP A 200 29.82 -19.35 5.37
N LEU A 201 29.52 -19.81 4.15
CA LEU A 201 28.92 -19.00 3.09
C LEU A 201 27.39 -18.94 3.17
N TRP A 202 26.75 -19.82 3.94
CA TRP A 202 25.29 -19.91 3.94
C TRP A 202 24.65 -18.64 4.50
N ARG A 203 25.11 -18.22 5.68
CA ARG A 203 24.54 -17.06 6.37
C ARG A 203 24.68 -15.75 5.56
N PRO A 204 25.85 -15.41 4.99
CA PRO A 204 25.95 -14.23 4.12
C PRO A 204 25.00 -14.28 2.91
N ILE A 205 24.85 -15.45 2.27
CA ILE A 205 23.96 -15.62 1.13
C ILE A 205 22.49 -15.47 1.56
N GLU A 206 22.09 -16.11 2.64
CA GLU A 206 20.73 -15.98 3.20
C GLU A 206 20.39 -14.53 3.57
N LEU A 207 21.33 -13.78 4.16
CA LEU A 207 21.13 -12.37 4.48
C LEU A 207 21.06 -11.49 3.22
N SER A 208 21.77 -11.86 2.15
CA SER A 208 21.77 -11.09 0.89
C SER A 208 20.45 -11.15 0.12
N VAL A 209 19.64 -12.18 0.35
CA VAL A 209 18.32 -12.35 -0.30
C VAL A 209 17.16 -11.78 0.50
N ILE A 210 17.43 -11.32 1.74
CA ILE A 210 16.46 -10.66 2.61
C ILE A 210 16.50 -9.16 2.35
N ARG A 211 15.34 -8.57 2.09
CA ARG A 211 15.19 -7.13 1.87
C ARG A 211 14.65 -6.42 3.11
N SER A 212 13.63 -6.98 3.77
CA SER A 212 13.04 -6.34 4.95
C SER A 212 13.92 -6.49 6.19
N PRO A 213 14.17 -5.42 6.97
CA PRO A 213 14.76 -5.53 8.29
C PRO A 213 13.98 -6.46 9.24
N LEU A 214 12.66 -6.53 9.09
CA LEU A 214 11.81 -7.44 9.87
C LEU A 214 12.06 -8.91 9.53
N SER A 215 12.48 -9.21 8.31
CA SER A 215 12.79 -10.57 7.85
C SER A 215 14.15 -11.07 8.34
N LEU A 216 15.03 -10.19 8.84
CA LEU A 216 16.32 -10.61 9.41
C LEU A 216 16.17 -11.59 10.57
N LYS A 217 15.09 -11.47 11.36
CA LYS A 217 14.77 -12.43 12.43
C LYS A 217 14.34 -13.79 11.87
N LEU A 218 13.68 -13.81 10.71
CA LEU A 218 13.22 -15.02 10.04
C LEU A 218 14.38 -15.87 9.49
N GLN A 219 15.55 -15.27 9.23
CA GLN A 219 16.76 -15.99 8.85
C GLN A 219 17.18 -17.07 9.87
N LYS A 220 16.80 -16.93 11.14
CA LYS A 220 17.12 -17.89 12.21
C LYS A 220 16.04 -18.95 12.40
N GLU A 221 14.90 -18.81 11.75
CA GLU A 221 13.75 -19.69 11.91
C GLU A 221 13.94 -21.02 11.18
N SER A 222 13.33 -22.08 11.73
CA SER A 222 13.30 -23.40 11.10
C SER A 222 12.43 -23.41 9.83
N PRO A 223 12.62 -24.37 8.91
CA PRO A 223 11.75 -24.52 7.74
C PRO A 223 10.26 -24.63 8.08
N GLU A 224 9.91 -25.32 9.16
CA GLU A 224 8.53 -25.49 9.64
C GLU A 224 7.95 -24.17 10.15
N SER A 225 8.75 -23.40 10.91
CA SER A 225 8.37 -22.07 11.39
C SER A 225 8.16 -21.11 10.22
N LEU A 226 9.06 -21.10 9.24
CA LEU A 226 8.91 -20.32 8.01
C LEU A 226 7.64 -20.67 7.23
N LEU A 227 7.32 -21.96 7.09
CA LEU A 227 6.08 -22.41 6.43
C LEU A 227 4.83 -21.94 7.17
N LYS A 228 4.85 -21.92 8.51
CA LYS A 228 3.74 -21.40 9.31
C LYS A 228 3.56 -19.90 9.09
N THR A 229 4.64 -19.14 9.13
CA THR A 229 4.63 -17.69 8.89
C THR A 229 4.20 -17.36 7.47
N GLU A 230 4.67 -18.11 6.46
CA GLU A 230 4.26 -17.98 5.06
C GLU A 230 2.75 -18.18 4.90
N LYS A 231 2.17 -19.24 5.49
CA LYS A 231 0.72 -19.49 5.45
C LYS A 231 -0.06 -18.36 6.10
N LYS A 232 0.44 -17.82 7.22
CA LYS A 232 -0.20 -16.70 7.93
C LYS A 232 -0.19 -15.43 7.07
N LEU A 233 0.96 -15.08 6.49
CA LEU A 233 1.10 -13.93 5.58
C LEU A 233 0.24 -14.08 4.33
N LEU A 234 0.14 -15.27 3.74
CA LEU A 234 -0.76 -15.54 2.62
C LEU A 234 -2.23 -15.30 3.00
N GLY A 235 -2.66 -15.75 4.18
CA GLY A 235 -4.00 -15.48 4.70
C GLY A 235 -4.27 -13.99 4.85
N GLN A 236 -3.35 -13.26 5.47
CA GLN A 236 -3.45 -11.81 5.66
C GLN A 236 -3.43 -11.05 4.33
N ALA A 237 -2.56 -11.42 3.39
CA ALA A 237 -2.49 -10.79 2.07
C ALA A 237 -3.82 -10.97 1.29
N ARG A 238 -4.47 -12.13 1.41
CA ARG A 238 -5.81 -12.35 0.82
C ARG A 238 -6.87 -11.47 1.48
N GLN A 239 -6.88 -11.38 2.80
CA GLN A 239 -7.82 -10.52 3.54
C GLN A 239 -7.62 -9.05 3.15
N LEU A 240 -6.38 -8.56 3.16
CA LEU A 240 -6.04 -7.19 2.76
C LEU A 240 -6.40 -6.93 1.29
N GLY A 241 -6.13 -7.88 0.39
CA GLY A 241 -6.52 -7.77 -1.02
C GLY A 241 -8.04 -7.64 -1.19
N ALA A 242 -8.83 -8.39 -0.42
CA ALA A 242 -10.29 -8.24 -0.41
C ALA A 242 -10.73 -6.86 0.12
N ILE A 243 -10.06 -6.33 1.15
CA ILE A 243 -10.33 -4.99 1.67
C ILE A 243 -9.98 -3.93 0.61
N VAL A 244 -8.85 -4.05 -0.08
CA VAL A 244 -8.47 -3.14 -1.19
C VAL A 244 -9.53 -3.15 -2.29
N LEU A 245 -9.98 -4.34 -2.72
CA LEU A 245 -11.01 -4.46 -3.75
C LEU A 245 -12.35 -3.84 -3.32
N LYS A 246 -12.71 -3.99 -2.04
CA LYS A 246 -13.90 -3.37 -1.46
C LYS A 246 -13.78 -1.84 -1.37
N ALA A 247 -12.60 -1.34 -1.02
CA ALA A 247 -12.29 0.09 -0.96
C ALA A 247 -12.36 0.72 -2.35
N ASN A 248 -11.68 0.10 -3.32
CA ASN A 248 -11.64 0.55 -4.70
C ASN A 248 -11.28 -0.60 -5.65
N ASN A 249 -12.23 -0.99 -6.50
CA ASN A 249 -12.08 -2.12 -7.42
C ASN A 249 -11.06 -1.86 -8.55
N ASN A 250 -10.71 -0.60 -8.84
CA ASN A 250 -9.79 -0.24 -9.91
C ASN A 250 -8.32 -0.24 -9.46
N PHE A 251 -8.05 -0.24 -8.15
CA PHE A 251 -6.67 -0.12 -7.64
C PHE A 251 -5.77 -1.24 -8.17
N MET A 252 -6.22 -2.49 -8.07
CA MET A 252 -5.44 -3.65 -8.53
C MET A 252 -5.21 -3.62 -10.04
N HIS A 253 -6.17 -3.13 -10.82
CA HIS A 253 -5.99 -2.96 -12.27
C HIS A 253 -4.88 -1.94 -12.54
N CYS A 254 -4.96 -0.75 -11.94
CA CYS A 254 -3.96 0.30 -12.10
C CYS A 254 -2.57 -0.11 -11.58
N LEU A 255 -2.50 -1.03 -10.61
CA LEU A 255 -1.21 -1.55 -10.15
C LEU A 255 -0.44 -2.30 -11.26
N PHE A 256 -1.16 -2.98 -12.17
CA PHE A 256 -0.55 -3.68 -13.31
C PHE A 256 -0.45 -2.80 -14.57
N ASP A 257 -1.34 -1.81 -14.70
CA ASP A 257 -1.36 -0.84 -15.81
C ASP A 257 -1.45 0.60 -15.26
N PRO A 258 -0.30 1.18 -14.87
CA PRO A 258 -0.27 2.43 -14.09
C PRO A 258 -0.33 3.69 -14.94
N ASP A 259 -0.14 3.60 -16.26
CA ASP A 259 0.16 4.74 -17.13
C ASP A 259 -0.92 5.82 -17.07
N ASP A 260 -2.20 5.43 -17.09
CA ASP A 260 -3.32 6.36 -17.01
C ASP A 260 -3.45 6.97 -15.61
N ALA A 261 -3.21 6.20 -14.55
CA ALA A 261 -3.29 6.65 -13.17
C ALA A 261 -2.13 7.61 -12.79
N LEU A 262 -0.99 7.51 -13.47
CA LEU A 262 0.20 8.33 -13.23
C LEU A 262 0.29 9.58 -14.11
N ARG A 263 -0.64 9.80 -15.05
CA ARG A 263 -0.54 10.87 -16.05
C ARG A 263 -0.67 12.27 -15.45
N GLU A 264 -1.80 12.58 -14.81
CA GLU A 264 -2.06 13.90 -14.21
C GLU A 264 -2.71 13.75 -12.83
N PRO A 265 -2.31 14.59 -11.86
CA PRO A 265 -2.91 14.53 -10.53
C PRO A 265 -4.35 15.06 -10.55
N PRO A 266 -5.28 14.39 -9.86
CA PRO A 266 -6.65 14.88 -9.76
C PRO A 266 -6.72 16.14 -8.87
N ASN A 267 -7.70 17.01 -9.15
CA ASN A 267 -7.96 18.20 -8.32
C ASN A 267 -8.68 17.88 -7.00
N GLY A 268 -9.24 16.68 -6.90
CA GLY A 268 -9.98 16.17 -5.74
C GLY A 268 -10.47 14.76 -6.04
N TYR A 269 -10.94 14.05 -5.02
CA TYR A 269 -11.44 12.69 -5.14
C TYR A 269 -12.64 12.45 -4.23
N SER A 270 -13.32 11.34 -4.44
CA SER A 270 -14.29 10.78 -3.48
C SER A 270 -13.91 9.33 -3.20
N PRO A 271 -14.23 8.78 -2.01
CA PRO A 271 -13.97 7.38 -1.72
C PRO A 271 -14.58 6.45 -2.79
N GLY A 272 -13.78 5.51 -3.29
CA GLY A 272 -14.15 4.58 -4.36
C GLY A 272 -14.06 5.14 -5.77
N SER A 273 -13.68 6.42 -5.96
CA SER A 273 -13.59 7.03 -7.29
C SER A 273 -12.29 6.67 -8.02
N TRP A 274 -12.23 6.94 -9.32
CA TRP A 274 -11.01 6.75 -10.10
C TRP A 274 -9.90 7.72 -9.66
N GLU A 275 -10.26 8.94 -9.28
CA GLU A 275 -9.33 9.96 -8.79
C GLU A 275 -8.65 9.52 -7.49
N GLU A 276 -9.34 8.77 -6.63
CA GLU A 276 -8.75 8.19 -5.41
C GLU A 276 -7.63 7.21 -5.79
N VAL A 277 -7.85 6.36 -6.80
CA VAL A 277 -6.83 5.44 -7.31
C VAL A 277 -5.68 6.20 -7.94
N ALA A 278 -5.94 7.21 -8.76
CA ALA A 278 -4.87 8.02 -9.35
C ALA A 278 -3.99 8.66 -8.27
N LEU A 279 -4.59 9.16 -7.19
CA LEU A 279 -3.86 9.71 -6.05
C LEU A 279 -3.05 8.64 -5.29
N ALA A 280 -3.68 7.49 -5.00
CA ALA A 280 -3.03 6.36 -4.32
C ALA A 280 -1.87 5.79 -5.14
N MET A 281 -2.04 5.66 -6.44
CA MET A 281 -1.01 5.20 -7.39
C MET A 281 0.14 6.20 -7.46
N ARG A 282 -0.14 7.49 -7.57
CA ARG A 282 0.90 8.53 -7.56
C ARG A 282 1.73 8.52 -6.27
N GLY A 283 1.08 8.30 -5.13
CA GLY A 283 1.73 8.27 -3.82
C GLY A 283 2.50 6.98 -3.52
N SER A 284 2.08 5.84 -4.08
CA SER A 284 2.58 4.53 -3.65
C SER A 284 3.24 3.67 -4.73
N TYR A 285 3.01 3.92 -6.03
CA TYR A 285 3.47 3.03 -7.10
C TYR A 285 4.98 2.82 -7.12
N ALA A 286 5.76 3.86 -6.82
CA ALA A 286 7.22 3.72 -6.71
C ALA A 286 7.63 2.69 -5.66
N ALA A 287 6.91 2.61 -4.52
CA ALA A 287 7.16 1.61 -3.50
C ALA A 287 6.83 0.19 -4.00
N TRP A 288 5.73 0.03 -4.75
CA TRP A 288 5.39 -1.27 -5.36
C TRP A 288 6.44 -1.72 -6.38
N TRP A 289 6.90 -0.79 -7.21
CA TRP A 289 7.89 -1.06 -8.26
C TRP A 289 9.28 -1.37 -7.71
N GLU A 290 9.72 -0.67 -6.66
CA GLU A 290 11.04 -0.86 -6.05
C GLU A 290 11.16 -2.15 -5.23
N MET A 291 10.03 -2.71 -4.78
CA MET A 291 9.99 -3.96 -4.01
C MET A 291 10.09 -5.19 -4.92
N GLU A 292 11.33 -5.53 -5.26
CA GLU A 292 11.68 -6.66 -6.13
C GLU A 292 10.93 -7.95 -5.75
N GLY A 293 10.30 -8.59 -6.75
CA GLY A 293 9.56 -9.84 -6.58
C GLY A 293 8.11 -9.69 -6.12
N VAL A 294 7.66 -8.52 -5.64
CA VAL A 294 6.25 -8.32 -5.23
C VAL A 294 5.31 -8.33 -6.43
N LEU A 295 5.62 -7.55 -7.48
CA LEU A 295 4.80 -7.53 -8.69
C LEU A 295 4.83 -8.86 -9.44
N ASP A 296 5.98 -9.54 -9.45
CA ASP A 296 6.12 -10.88 -10.03
C ASP A 296 5.23 -11.89 -9.30
N LEU A 297 5.27 -11.87 -7.95
CA LEU A 297 4.40 -12.69 -7.11
C LEU A 297 2.91 -12.48 -7.41
N LEU A 298 2.50 -11.23 -7.60
CA LEU A 298 1.11 -10.89 -7.93
C LEU A 298 0.74 -11.30 -9.36
N ASN A 299 1.64 -11.14 -10.33
CA ASN A 299 1.44 -11.61 -11.71
C ASN A 299 1.31 -13.13 -11.78
N ASP A 300 2.16 -13.87 -11.04
CA ASP A 300 2.06 -15.32 -10.93
C ASP A 300 0.72 -15.74 -10.32
N ALA A 301 0.29 -15.07 -9.25
CA ALA A 301 -0.99 -15.34 -8.62
C ALA A 301 -2.17 -15.08 -9.57
N ARG A 302 -2.13 -14.00 -10.35
CA ARG A 302 -3.12 -13.67 -11.38
C ARG A 302 -3.14 -14.72 -12.49
N ALA A 303 -1.98 -15.17 -12.95
CA ALA A 303 -1.88 -16.21 -13.97
C ALA A 303 -2.39 -17.57 -13.47
N CYS A 304 -2.14 -17.91 -12.20
CA CYS A 304 -2.72 -19.10 -11.58
C CYS A 304 -4.25 -19.00 -11.52
N ALA A 305 -4.80 -17.89 -11.02
CA ALA A 305 -6.24 -17.70 -10.93
C ALA A 305 -6.93 -17.73 -12.32
N ALA A 306 -6.28 -17.20 -13.36
CA ALA A 306 -6.81 -17.25 -14.72
C ALA A 306 -6.91 -18.70 -15.24
N ARG A 307 -5.88 -19.53 -15.00
CA ARG A 307 -5.92 -20.95 -15.37
C ARG A 307 -6.98 -21.71 -14.58
N ASP A 308 -7.04 -21.50 -13.27
CA ASP A 308 -8.05 -22.14 -12.43
C ASP A 308 -9.48 -21.79 -12.91
N SER A 309 -9.70 -20.54 -13.35
CA SER A 309 -10.98 -20.11 -13.94
C SER A 309 -11.26 -20.74 -15.31
N GLU A 310 -10.23 -20.91 -16.15
CA GLU A 310 -10.36 -21.60 -17.44
C GLU A 310 -10.72 -23.07 -17.23
N ASP A 311 -10.04 -23.75 -16.29
CA ASP A 311 -10.32 -25.14 -15.91
C ASP A 311 -11.75 -25.29 -15.36
N GLU A 312 -12.22 -24.36 -14.50
CA GLU A 312 -13.60 -24.35 -13.98
C GLU A 312 -14.65 -24.13 -15.09
N ILE A 313 -14.36 -23.25 -16.05
CA ILE A 313 -15.24 -23.03 -17.21
C ILE A 313 -15.28 -24.27 -18.10
N GLU A 314 -14.14 -24.92 -18.33
CA GLU A 314 -14.05 -26.17 -19.10
C GLU A 314 -14.82 -27.30 -18.42
N ASP A 315 -14.65 -27.49 -17.11
CA ASP A 315 -15.40 -28.47 -16.31
C ASP A 315 -16.91 -28.20 -16.36
N MET A 316 -17.32 -26.94 -16.25
CA MET A 316 -18.72 -26.53 -16.35
C MET A 316 -19.26 -26.83 -17.75
N MET A 317 -18.54 -26.46 -18.81
CA MET A 317 -18.91 -26.74 -20.21
C MET A 317 -18.99 -28.23 -20.50
N GLU A 318 -18.06 -29.04 -19.97
CA GLU A 318 -18.11 -30.49 -20.07
C GLU A 318 -19.34 -31.08 -19.36
N SER A 319 -19.66 -30.55 -18.17
CA SER A 319 -20.82 -30.99 -17.39
C SER A 319 -22.14 -30.64 -18.08
N GLU A 320 -22.21 -29.46 -18.71
CA GLU A 320 -23.36 -29.01 -19.51
C GLU A 320 -23.48 -29.79 -20.81
N ALA A 321 -22.37 -30.05 -21.51
CA ALA A 321 -22.35 -30.89 -22.71
C ALA A 321 -22.81 -32.32 -22.42
N LYS A 322 -22.42 -32.89 -21.26
CA LYS A 322 -22.91 -34.19 -20.77
C LYS A 322 -24.40 -34.15 -20.40
N ARG A 323 -24.92 -33.01 -19.93
CA ARG A 323 -26.35 -32.81 -19.59
C ARG A 323 -27.27 -32.58 -20.79
N LEU A 324 -26.79 -31.90 -21.83
CA LEU A 324 -27.64 -31.30 -22.89
C LEU A 324 -27.65 -32.05 -24.23
N GLY A 325 -27.18 -33.30 -24.27
CA GLY A 325 -27.25 -34.24 -25.42
C GLY A 325 -27.79 -33.70 -26.75
N SER A 326 -26.89 -33.48 -27.71
CA SER A 326 -27.12 -33.08 -29.12
C SER A 326 -27.98 -31.82 -29.35
N ARG A 327 -27.49 -30.65 -28.92
CA ARG A 327 -27.96 -29.35 -29.40
C ARG A 327 -26.92 -28.67 -30.30
N THR A 328 -27.37 -27.76 -31.16
CA THR A 328 -26.53 -27.08 -32.15
C THR A 328 -25.70 -25.95 -31.51
N ALA A 329 -24.52 -25.66 -32.07
CA ALA A 329 -23.55 -24.71 -31.51
C ALA A 329 -24.10 -23.27 -31.31
N GLU A 330 -25.13 -22.88 -32.06
CA GLU A 330 -25.79 -21.57 -31.96
C GLU A 330 -26.69 -21.46 -30.71
N GLU A 331 -27.34 -22.55 -30.28
CA GLU A 331 -28.09 -22.60 -29.01
C GLU A 331 -27.13 -22.64 -27.80
N MET A 332 -25.93 -23.21 -27.96
CA MET A 332 -24.89 -23.23 -26.91
C MET A 332 -24.30 -21.84 -26.64
N LEU A 333 -24.11 -21.01 -27.69
CA LEU A 333 -23.52 -19.67 -27.56
C LEU A 333 -24.45 -18.65 -26.89
N SER A 334 -25.78 -18.79 -27.04
CA SER A 334 -26.74 -17.88 -26.38
C SER A 334 -26.78 -18.10 -24.87
N ASP A 335 -26.67 -19.35 -24.41
CA ASP A 335 -26.75 -19.68 -23.00
C ASP A 335 -25.43 -19.41 -22.26
N ILE A 336 -24.28 -19.65 -22.91
CA ILE A 336 -22.95 -19.29 -22.36
C ILE A 336 -22.81 -17.77 -22.21
N SER A 337 -23.31 -16.97 -23.16
CA SER A 337 -23.32 -15.49 -23.07
C SER A 337 -24.12 -14.97 -21.86
N ILE A 338 -25.25 -15.62 -21.54
CA ILE A 338 -26.11 -15.27 -20.40
C ILE A 338 -25.47 -15.73 -19.06
N THR A 339 -24.74 -16.84 -19.05
CA THR A 339 -24.10 -17.40 -17.85
C THR A 339 -22.75 -16.73 -17.55
N VAL A 340 -21.91 -16.45 -18.55
CA VAL A 340 -20.64 -15.70 -18.38
C VAL A 340 -20.90 -14.27 -17.92
N GLY A 341 -21.99 -13.64 -18.39
CA GLY A 341 -22.46 -12.34 -17.87
C GLY A 341 -22.86 -12.37 -16.38
N ARG A 342 -23.22 -13.54 -15.83
CA ARG A 342 -23.47 -13.75 -14.39
C ARG A 342 -22.20 -14.12 -13.62
N SER A 343 -21.29 -14.89 -14.20
CA SER A 343 -20.05 -15.33 -13.54
C SER A 343 -19.00 -14.22 -13.40
N ILE A 344 -18.99 -13.22 -14.30
CA ILE A 344 -18.15 -12.02 -14.14
C ILE A 344 -18.50 -11.23 -12.87
N PHE A 345 -19.70 -11.42 -12.30
CA PHE A 345 -20.17 -10.75 -11.08
C PHE A 345 -20.05 -11.58 -9.79
N VAL A 346 -19.58 -12.83 -9.85
CA VAL A 346 -19.46 -13.70 -8.65
C VAL A 346 -18.04 -14.25 -8.56
N ILE A 347 -17.10 -13.39 -8.15
CA ILE A 347 -15.86 -13.85 -7.54
C ILE A 347 -16.18 -14.13 -6.07
N GLY A 348 -16.27 -15.40 -5.69
CA GLY A 348 -16.53 -15.78 -4.29
C GLY A 348 -16.58 -17.29 -4.01
N TYR A 349 -15.41 -17.88 -3.77
CA TYR A 349 -15.10 -19.10 -2.98
C TYR A 349 -15.53 -20.50 -3.48
N PRO A 350 -14.66 -21.52 -3.29
CA PRO A 350 -15.07 -22.88 -2.95
C PRO A 350 -15.04 -23.12 -1.42
N ASP A 351 -16.21 -23.54 -0.92
CA ASP A 351 -16.53 -24.39 0.23
C ASP A 351 -15.99 -24.12 1.65
N PHE A 352 -16.95 -23.82 2.54
CA PHE A 352 -16.95 -24.33 3.91
C PHE A 352 -18.27 -25.05 4.21
N ASN A 353 -18.16 -26.33 4.54
CA ASN A 353 -19.18 -27.19 5.13
C ASN A 353 -19.95 -26.48 6.26
N TYR A 354 -21.27 -26.44 6.16
CA TYR A 354 -22.14 -26.51 7.34
C TYR A 354 -23.13 -27.67 7.16
N ASN A 355 -23.09 -28.57 8.14
CA ASN A 355 -23.86 -29.79 8.21
C ASN A 355 -25.38 -29.54 8.25
N LYS A 356 -26.09 -30.47 7.59
CA LYS A 356 -27.41 -31.03 7.89
C LYS A 356 -28.06 -30.56 9.21
N GLU A 357 -29.30 -30.09 9.13
CA GLU A 357 -30.46 -30.74 9.77
C GLU A 357 -31.78 -30.05 9.38
N HIS A 358 -32.86 -30.85 9.40
CA HIS A 358 -34.29 -30.50 9.23
C HIS A 358 -34.85 -30.32 7.81
N ILE A 359 -35.01 -31.45 7.12
CA ILE A 359 -36.31 -31.76 6.51
C ILE A 359 -36.83 -33.04 7.19
N SER A 360 -37.85 -32.89 8.04
CA SER A 360 -38.78 -33.97 8.34
C SER A 360 -40.07 -33.68 7.59
N ASN A 361 -40.38 -34.59 6.68
CA ASN A 361 -41.56 -34.63 5.82
C ASN A 361 -42.88 -34.79 6.59
N THR A 362 -43.93 -34.26 5.96
CA THR A 362 -45.32 -34.78 5.88
C THR A 362 -46.14 -34.94 7.15
N SER A 363 -47.16 -34.07 7.28
CA SER A 363 -48.58 -34.44 7.25
C SER A 363 -49.39 -33.25 6.71
#